data_AF-A0A2W1AZE8-F1
#
_entry.id   AF-A0A2W1AZE8-F1
#
_cell.length_a   1.000
_cell.length_b   1.000
_cell.length_c   1.000
_cell.angle_alpha   90.00
_cell.angle_beta   90.00
_cell.angle_gamma   90.00
#
_symmetry.space_group_name_H-M   'P 1'
#
loop_
_entity.id
_entity.type
_entity.pdbx_description
1 polymer ?
#
loop_
_entity_poly.entity_id
_entity_poly.type
_entity_poly.pdbx_seq_one_letter_code
_entity_poly.pdbx_strand_id
1 'polypeptide(L)'
;RIKREEIVKNLTKKLKQGPKSLVGNRGYRRYLSMQKTDVKIDQEKMASEIKYDGKYVLRTNTKLTNKEVAQSYKLLWKVERAFRELKSGLDLRPIYHYTDARVKGHIMICFLALVMETALCRKLKEIGSTFSYAEMLEDLKEIRAVELTVEGKRFLARTEMMNNAYDAFKALKIRPPDLLKEIAY
;
A
#
# COMPACT_ATOMS: atom_id res chain seq x y z
N ARG A 1 18.63 3.66 22.17
CA ARG A 1 19.80 4.09 22.95
C ARG A 1 19.97 5.60 22.96
N ILE A 2 20.40 6.23 21.84
CA ILE A 2 20.67 7.69 21.76
C ILE A 2 19.45 8.53 22.20
N LYS A 3 18.27 8.26 21.62
CA LYS A 3 17.03 8.97 22.00
C LYS A 3 16.69 8.86 23.50
N ARG A 4 16.89 7.69 24.13
CA ARG A 4 16.60 7.49 25.57
C ARG A 4 17.56 8.31 26.43
N GLU A 5 18.85 8.26 26.13
CA GLU A 5 19.88 8.99 26.86
C GLU A 5 19.66 10.51 26.78
N GLU A 6 19.27 11.04 25.61
CA GLU A 6 18.87 12.45 25.45
C GLU A 6 17.61 12.81 26.23
N ILE A 7 16.59 11.95 26.22
CA ILE A 7 15.35 12.15 26.97
C ILE A 7 15.64 12.18 28.47
N VAL A 8 16.45 11.25 28.99
CA VAL A 8 16.83 11.21 30.41
C VAL A 8 17.70 12.42 30.79
N LYS A 9 18.63 12.85 29.93
CA LYS A 9 19.43 14.07 30.14
C LYS A 9 18.59 15.34 30.18
N ASN A 10 17.58 15.44 29.33
CA ASN A 10 16.65 16.56 29.34
C ASN A 10 15.67 16.49 30.52
N LEU A 11 15.26 15.29 30.91
CA LEU A 11 14.42 15.04 32.08
C LEU A 11 15.13 15.49 33.36
N THR A 12 16.39 15.09 33.58
CA THR A 12 17.16 15.47 34.78
C THR A 12 17.39 16.97 34.87
N LYS A 13 17.64 17.65 33.74
CA LYS A 13 17.75 19.12 33.69
C LYS A 13 16.43 19.80 34.07
N LYS A 14 15.31 19.34 33.54
CA LYS A 14 13.99 19.93 33.79
C LYS A 14 13.42 19.58 35.16
N LEU A 15 13.79 18.43 35.75
CA LEU A 15 13.39 18.07 37.11
C LEU A 15 13.89 19.10 38.14
N LYS A 16 15.06 19.72 37.89
CA LYS A 16 15.61 20.82 38.70
C LYS A 16 14.80 22.12 38.59
N GLN A 17 14.03 22.30 37.52
CA GLN A 17 13.24 23.51 37.24
C GLN A 17 11.78 23.40 37.72
N GLY A 18 11.39 22.26 38.28
CA GLY A 18 10.08 22.02 38.88
C GLY A 18 9.22 20.97 38.15
N PRO A 19 8.37 20.21 38.86
CA PRO A 19 7.72 19.01 38.32
C PRO A 19 6.49 19.26 37.44
N LYS A 20 5.85 20.44 37.50
CA LYS A 20 4.53 20.69 36.89
C LYS A 20 4.47 20.49 35.37
N SER A 21 5.54 20.83 34.63
CA SER A 21 5.58 20.72 33.16
C SER A 21 5.99 19.33 32.64
N LEU A 22 6.48 18.44 33.52
CA LEU A 22 7.01 17.13 33.16
C LEU A 22 5.93 16.05 33.08
N VAL A 23 4.85 16.21 33.84
CA VAL A 23 3.76 15.23 33.95
C VAL A 23 2.90 15.17 32.68
N GLY A 24 2.74 16.30 31.98
CA GLY A 24 1.97 16.39 30.74
C GLY A 24 2.69 15.83 29.51
N ASN A 25 4.02 15.69 29.57
CA ASN A 25 4.79 15.17 28.44
C ASN A 25 4.81 13.64 28.47
N ARG A 26 4.13 13.01 27.50
CA ARG A 26 4.07 11.54 27.33
C ARG A 26 5.45 10.87 27.23
N GLY A 27 6.47 11.56 26.74
CA GLY A 27 7.83 11.03 26.65
C GLY A 27 8.52 10.95 28.01
N TYR A 28 8.34 11.96 28.86
CA TYR A 28 8.94 12.03 30.19
C TYR A 28 8.19 11.17 31.23
N ARG A 29 6.86 11.13 31.14
CA ARG A 29 5.99 10.39 32.06
C ARG A 29 6.35 8.89 32.16
N ARG A 30 6.91 8.30 31.10
CA ARG A 30 7.32 6.89 31.05
C ARG A 30 8.47 6.54 32.00
N TYR A 31 9.28 7.53 32.39
CA TYR A 31 10.46 7.36 33.25
C TYR A 31 10.25 7.89 34.68
N LEU A 32 9.04 8.38 35.00
CA LEU A 32 8.74 9.01 36.28
C LEU A 32 7.88 8.10 37.16
N SER A 33 8.13 8.14 38.46
CA SER A 33 7.24 7.65 39.52
C SER A 33 6.72 8.85 40.32
N MET A 34 5.43 8.83 40.64
CA MET A 34 4.75 9.90 41.38
C MET A 34 4.34 9.37 42.75
N GLN A 35 4.78 10.01 43.81
CA GLN A 35 4.28 9.79 45.17
C GLN A 35 3.77 11.10 45.73
N LYS A 36 2.44 11.24 45.86
CA LYS A 36 1.65 12.38 46.43
C LYS A 36 2.08 13.82 46.04
N THR A 37 3.31 14.22 46.29
CA THR A 37 3.91 15.54 45.99
C THR A 37 5.30 15.48 45.35
N ASP A 38 5.97 14.32 45.34
CA ASP A 38 7.30 14.14 44.77
C ASP A 38 7.27 13.36 43.45
N VAL A 39 7.98 13.90 42.46
CA VAL A 39 8.20 13.29 41.14
C VAL A 39 9.66 12.85 41.07
N LYS A 40 9.90 11.55 41.11
CA LYS A 40 11.25 10.96 41.04
C LYS A 40 11.43 10.15 39.76
N ILE A 41 12.67 10.07 39.30
CA ILE A 41 13.04 9.19 38.19
C ILE A 41 13.03 7.75 38.71
N ASP A 42 12.26 6.91 38.05
CA ASP A 42 12.10 5.50 38.41
C ASP A 42 13.14 4.67 37.67
N GLN A 43 14.13 4.16 38.41
CA GLN A 43 15.22 3.37 37.85
C GLN A 43 14.74 2.01 37.30
N GLU A 44 13.69 1.42 37.88
CA GLU A 44 13.15 0.15 37.42
C GLU A 44 12.42 0.32 36.08
N LYS A 45 11.60 1.38 35.95
CA LYS A 45 10.98 1.74 34.66
C LYS A 45 12.05 2.04 33.62
N MET A 46 13.10 2.76 33.99
CA MET A 46 14.21 3.05 33.08
C MET A 46 14.93 1.77 32.64
N ALA A 47 15.16 0.81 33.54
CA ALA A 47 15.75 -0.49 33.22
C ALA A 47 14.85 -1.33 32.31
N SER A 48 13.53 -1.28 32.52
CA SER A 48 12.56 -1.95 31.65
C SER A 48 12.57 -1.41 30.22
N GLU A 49 12.76 -0.09 30.07
CA GLU A 49 12.80 0.60 28.78
C GLU A 49 14.08 0.30 27.99
N ILE A 50 15.20 -0.03 28.66
CA ILE A 50 16.43 -0.48 27.99
C ILE A 50 16.16 -1.72 27.11
N LYS A 51 15.23 -2.61 27.52
CA LYS A 51 14.91 -3.83 26.77
C LYS A 51 14.32 -3.55 25.38
N TYR A 52 13.77 -2.35 25.17
CA TYR A 52 13.14 -1.91 23.93
C TYR A 52 14.04 -0.98 23.09
N ASP A 53 15.23 -0.63 23.58
CA ASP A 53 16.15 0.22 22.82
C ASP A 53 16.54 -0.44 21.48
N GLY A 54 16.28 0.27 20.38
CA GLY A 54 16.55 -0.23 19.02
C GLY A 54 15.52 -1.22 18.49
N LYS A 55 14.44 -1.50 19.23
CA LYS A 55 13.35 -2.38 18.80
C LYS A 55 12.12 -1.56 18.41
N TYR A 56 11.44 -2.00 17.36
CA TYR A 56 10.12 -1.49 17.03
C TYR A 56 9.06 -2.34 17.74
N VAL A 57 8.41 -1.78 18.75
CA VAL A 57 7.43 -2.50 19.57
C VAL A 57 6.03 -2.26 19.02
N LEU A 58 5.34 -3.35 18.65
CA LEU A 58 3.95 -3.32 18.24
C LEU A 58 3.06 -3.42 19.48
N ARG A 59 2.18 -2.44 19.66
CA ARG A 59 1.14 -2.45 20.68
C ARG A 59 -0.21 -2.47 19.99
N THR A 60 -1.02 -3.47 20.30
CA THR A 60 -2.33 -3.71 19.68
C THR A 60 -3.33 -4.14 20.74
N ASN A 61 -4.62 -3.91 20.47
CA ASN A 61 -5.75 -4.43 21.25
C ASN A 61 -6.42 -5.63 20.55
N THR A 62 -5.79 -6.18 19.51
CA THR A 62 -6.30 -7.33 18.77
C THR A 62 -6.15 -8.63 19.58
N LYS A 63 -6.98 -9.62 19.25
CA LYS A 63 -6.88 -10.98 19.80
C LYS A 63 -5.93 -11.90 19.01
N LEU A 64 -5.23 -11.34 18.02
CA LEU A 64 -4.30 -12.06 17.16
C LEU A 64 -3.06 -12.49 17.95
N THR A 65 -2.44 -13.59 17.53
CA THR A 65 -1.18 -14.04 18.11
C THR A 65 -0.05 -13.07 17.77
N ASN A 66 1.02 -13.08 18.58
CA ASN A 66 2.19 -12.21 18.35
C ASN A 66 2.78 -12.37 16.92
N LYS A 67 2.76 -13.59 16.38
CA LYS A 67 3.24 -13.88 15.03
C LYS A 67 2.35 -13.24 13.95
N GLU A 68 1.04 -13.37 14.09
CA GLU A 68 0.06 -12.78 13.16
C GLU A 68 0.08 -11.25 13.22
N VAL A 69 0.25 -10.66 14.41
CA VAL A 69 0.42 -9.21 14.58
C VAL A 69 1.67 -8.73 13.83
N ALA A 70 2.80 -9.42 14.02
CA ALA A 70 4.04 -9.07 13.31
C ALA A 70 3.91 -9.23 11.79
N GLN A 71 3.26 -10.29 11.31
CA GLN A 71 2.99 -10.48 9.89
C GLN A 71 2.07 -9.40 9.34
N SER A 72 0.97 -9.10 10.01
CA SER A 72 0.00 -8.08 9.60
C SER A 72 0.65 -6.71 9.55
N TYR A 73 1.48 -6.37 10.53
CA TYR A 73 2.25 -5.12 10.51
C TYR A 73 3.19 -5.06 9.31
N LYS A 74 3.88 -6.17 8.98
CA LYS A 74 4.69 -6.23 7.77
C LYS A 74 3.87 -6.01 6.51
N LEU A 75 2.57 -6.29 6.47
CA LEU A 75 1.74 -6.02 5.29
C LEU A 75 1.49 -4.52 5.05
N LEU A 76 1.88 -3.62 5.94
CA LEU A 76 1.73 -2.17 5.76
C LEU A 76 2.38 -1.68 4.46
N TRP A 77 3.49 -2.28 4.03
CA TRP A 77 4.14 -1.93 2.76
C TRP A 77 3.21 -2.11 1.55
N LYS A 78 2.22 -3.02 1.61
CA LYS A 78 1.25 -3.20 0.53
C LYS A 78 0.37 -1.96 0.36
N VAL A 79 -0.02 -1.35 1.48
CA VAL A 79 -0.80 -0.10 1.49
C VAL A 79 0.04 1.04 0.94
N GLU A 80 1.30 1.16 1.38
CA GLU A 80 2.23 2.17 0.86
C GLU A 80 2.48 2.02 -0.65
N ARG A 81 2.62 0.78 -1.12
CA ARG A 81 2.72 0.47 -2.55
C ARG A 81 1.45 0.88 -3.30
N ALA A 82 0.26 0.54 -2.79
CA ALA A 82 -1.00 0.94 -3.41
C ALA A 82 -1.14 2.48 -3.50
N PHE A 83 -0.73 3.21 -2.46
CA PHE A 83 -0.70 4.68 -2.51
C PHE A 83 0.33 5.24 -3.49
N ARG A 84 1.45 4.54 -3.69
CA ARG A 84 2.44 4.91 -4.72
C ARG A 84 1.84 4.70 -6.10
N GLU A 85 1.25 3.54 -6.36
CA GLU A 85 0.63 3.18 -7.63
C GLU A 85 -0.47 4.16 -8.02
N LEU A 86 -1.37 4.50 -7.08
CA LEU A 86 -2.39 5.52 -7.30
C LEU A 86 -1.80 6.85 -7.78
N LYS A 87 -0.67 7.28 -7.20
CA LYS A 87 -0.07 8.57 -7.52
C LYS A 87 0.68 8.58 -8.84
N SER A 88 1.35 7.49 -9.21
CA SER A 88 2.29 7.46 -10.33
C SER A 88 1.88 6.58 -11.51
N GLY A 89 1.20 5.46 -11.27
CA GLY A 89 0.78 4.54 -12.34
C GLY A 89 -0.66 4.79 -12.81
N LEU A 90 -1.51 5.29 -11.90
CA LEU A 90 -2.92 5.59 -12.20
C LEU A 90 -3.21 7.10 -12.26
N ASP A 91 -2.15 7.92 -12.33
CA ASP A 91 -2.21 9.37 -12.54
C ASP A 91 -3.24 10.10 -11.68
N LEU A 92 -3.39 9.70 -10.40
CA LEU A 92 -4.20 10.46 -9.45
C LEU A 92 -3.68 11.90 -9.31
N ARG A 93 -2.41 12.14 -9.64
CA ARG A 93 -1.80 13.47 -9.65
C ARG A 93 -1.01 13.66 -10.94
N PRO A 94 -1.08 14.85 -11.57
CA PRO A 94 -1.81 16.06 -11.15
C PRO A 94 -3.31 16.02 -11.48
N ILE A 95 -4.15 16.58 -10.59
CA ILE A 95 -5.59 16.74 -10.80
C ILE A 95 -5.84 18.08 -11.51
N TYR A 96 -6.09 18.07 -12.82
CA TYR A 96 -6.43 19.27 -13.59
C TYR A 96 -7.94 19.61 -13.56
N HIS A 97 -8.67 19.11 -12.57
CA HIS A 97 -10.09 19.36 -12.40
C HIS A 97 -10.36 20.49 -11.40
N TYR A 98 -11.24 21.41 -11.77
CA TYR A 98 -11.54 22.64 -11.00
C TYR A 98 -12.87 22.59 -10.23
N THR A 99 -13.64 21.51 -10.38
CA THR A 99 -14.95 21.34 -9.73
C THR A 99 -14.94 20.11 -8.84
N ASP A 100 -15.50 20.18 -7.64
CA ASP A 100 -15.59 19.07 -6.69
C ASP A 100 -16.12 17.77 -7.30
N ALA A 101 -17.15 17.85 -8.14
CA ALA A 101 -17.73 16.67 -8.79
C ALA A 101 -16.71 15.94 -9.68
N ARG A 102 -15.95 16.66 -10.51
CA ARG A 102 -14.90 16.09 -11.37
C ARG A 102 -13.71 15.56 -10.57
N VAL A 103 -13.32 16.25 -9.49
CA VAL A 103 -12.27 15.76 -8.59
C VAL A 103 -12.66 14.43 -7.95
N LYS A 104 -13.89 14.33 -7.41
CA LYS A 104 -14.43 13.09 -6.85
C LYS A 104 -14.52 11.98 -7.90
N GLY A 105 -14.96 12.31 -9.12
CA GLY A 105 -15.01 11.37 -10.24
C GLY A 105 -13.64 10.80 -10.60
N HIS A 106 -12.62 11.65 -10.73
CA HIS A 106 -11.24 11.23 -11.02
C HIS A 106 -10.71 10.29 -9.93
N ILE A 107 -10.86 10.68 -8.66
CA ILE A 107 -10.43 9.85 -7.52
C ILE A 107 -11.14 8.49 -7.55
N MET A 108 -12.44 8.45 -7.85
CA MET A 108 -13.21 7.21 -7.95
C MET A 108 -12.70 6.31 -9.07
N ILE A 109 -12.43 6.86 -10.26
CA ILE A 109 -11.90 6.09 -11.40
C ILE A 109 -10.50 5.55 -11.08
N CYS A 110 -9.59 6.37 -10.54
CA CYS A 110 -8.26 5.91 -10.14
C CYS A 110 -8.34 4.81 -9.07
N PHE A 111 -9.24 4.94 -8.10
CA PHE A 111 -9.44 3.91 -7.08
C PHE A 111 -10.00 2.62 -7.67
N LEU A 112 -10.97 2.70 -8.58
CA LEU A 112 -11.51 1.55 -9.30
C LEU A 112 -10.42 0.84 -10.10
N ALA A 113 -9.58 1.59 -10.83
CA ALA A 113 -8.46 1.04 -11.57
C ALA A 113 -7.48 0.30 -10.66
N LEU A 114 -7.15 0.84 -9.48
CA LEU A 114 -6.31 0.15 -8.49
C LEU A 114 -6.94 -1.17 -8.02
N VAL A 115 -8.26 -1.18 -7.77
CA VAL A 115 -8.97 -2.41 -7.38
C VAL A 115 -8.89 -3.46 -8.48
N MET A 116 -9.10 -3.06 -9.74
CA MET A 116 -9.01 -3.94 -10.90
C MET A 116 -7.60 -4.49 -11.08
N GLU A 117 -6.57 -3.63 -11.02
CA GLU A 117 -5.16 -4.03 -11.05
C GLU A 117 -4.85 -5.05 -9.95
N THR A 118 -5.24 -4.75 -8.71
CA THR A 118 -4.97 -5.63 -7.56
C THR A 118 -5.64 -6.99 -7.72
N ALA A 119 -6.88 -7.01 -8.24
CA ALA A 119 -7.61 -8.24 -8.52
C ALA A 119 -6.94 -9.07 -9.63
N LEU A 120 -6.48 -8.41 -10.71
CA LEU A 120 -5.76 -9.07 -11.80
C LEU A 120 -4.43 -9.65 -11.30
N CYS A 121 -3.62 -8.86 -10.58
CA CYS A 121 -2.38 -9.34 -9.97
C CYS A 121 -2.58 -10.53 -9.04
N ARG A 122 -3.69 -10.58 -8.29
CA ARG A 122 -4.02 -11.73 -7.44
C ARG A 122 -4.29 -12.97 -8.28
N LYS A 123 -5.10 -12.85 -9.33
CA LYS A 123 -5.42 -13.96 -10.25
C LYS A 123 -4.21 -14.46 -11.03
N LEU A 124 -3.34 -13.55 -11.47
CA LEU A 124 -2.08 -13.91 -12.13
C LEU A 124 -1.17 -14.73 -11.21
N LYS A 125 -1.10 -14.37 -9.93
CA LYS A 125 -0.35 -15.16 -8.93
C LYS A 125 -0.94 -16.55 -8.70
N GLU A 126 -2.26 -16.70 -8.76
CA GLU A 126 -2.92 -18.01 -8.63
C GLU A 126 -2.54 -18.97 -9.75
N ILE A 127 -2.26 -18.46 -10.96
CA ILE A 127 -1.80 -19.28 -12.10
C ILE A 127 -0.27 -19.40 -12.20
N GLY A 128 0.47 -18.84 -11.22
CA GLY A 128 1.94 -18.89 -11.17
C GLY A 128 2.65 -17.93 -12.13
N SER A 129 1.95 -16.94 -12.67
CA SER A 129 2.54 -15.96 -13.60
C SER A 129 3.51 -15.03 -12.86
N THR A 130 4.67 -14.76 -13.47
CA THR A 130 5.76 -13.95 -12.89
C THR A 130 5.78 -12.50 -13.36
N PHE A 131 4.94 -12.14 -14.31
CA PHE A 131 4.96 -10.83 -14.95
C PHE A 131 4.36 -9.73 -14.06
N SER A 132 4.85 -8.51 -14.25
CA SER A 132 4.30 -7.33 -13.62
C SER A 132 3.01 -6.87 -14.31
N TYR A 133 2.20 -6.08 -13.60
CA TYR A 133 0.99 -5.50 -14.19
C TYR A 133 1.30 -4.58 -15.38
N ALA A 134 2.41 -3.83 -15.33
CA ALA A 134 2.79 -2.90 -16.39
C ALA A 134 3.14 -3.63 -17.69
N GLU A 135 4.03 -4.63 -17.63
CA GLU A 135 4.38 -5.49 -18.78
C GLU A 135 3.12 -6.14 -19.37
N MET A 136 2.25 -6.62 -18.49
CA MET A 136 1.01 -7.25 -18.91
C MET A 136 0.05 -6.30 -19.63
N LEU A 137 -0.06 -5.06 -19.14
CA LEU A 137 -0.90 -4.04 -19.76
C LEU A 137 -0.33 -3.60 -21.11
N GLU A 138 1.00 -3.53 -21.25
CA GLU A 138 1.67 -3.25 -22.52
C GLU A 138 1.37 -4.36 -23.55
N ASP A 139 1.52 -5.63 -23.17
CA ASP A 139 1.19 -6.76 -24.05
C ASP A 139 -0.29 -6.77 -24.46
N LEU A 140 -1.20 -6.42 -23.53
CA LEU A 140 -2.63 -6.31 -23.82
C LEU A 140 -2.95 -5.15 -24.78
N LYS A 141 -2.21 -4.04 -24.73
CA LYS A 141 -2.38 -2.89 -25.65
C LYS A 141 -1.99 -3.24 -27.09
N GLU A 142 -1.10 -4.21 -27.28
CA GLU A 142 -0.72 -4.67 -28.63
C GLU A 142 -1.75 -5.59 -29.28
N ILE A 143 -2.75 -6.06 -28.51
CA ILE A 143 -3.92 -6.73 -29.09
C ILE A 143 -4.81 -5.69 -29.76
N ARG A 144 -4.80 -5.69 -31.10
CA ARG A 144 -5.59 -4.78 -31.93
C ARG A 144 -6.60 -5.58 -32.74
N ALA A 145 -7.74 -4.95 -33.01
CA ALA A 145 -8.72 -5.44 -33.96
C ALA A 145 -8.52 -4.70 -35.29
N VAL A 146 -8.34 -5.46 -36.36
CA VAL A 146 -8.14 -4.97 -37.72
C VAL A 146 -9.33 -5.39 -38.55
N GLU A 147 -9.95 -4.43 -39.22
CA GLU A 147 -10.98 -4.72 -40.18
C GLU A 147 -10.37 -4.99 -41.55
N LEU A 148 -10.71 -6.14 -42.14
CA LEU A 148 -10.23 -6.60 -43.43
C LEU A 148 -11.41 -6.76 -44.39
N THR A 149 -11.23 -6.38 -45.64
CA THR A 149 -12.18 -6.67 -46.71
C THR A 149 -11.54 -7.62 -47.69
N VAL A 150 -12.10 -8.82 -47.84
CA VAL A 150 -11.62 -9.86 -48.76
C VAL A 150 -12.78 -10.30 -49.62
N GLU A 151 -12.65 -10.17 -50.94
CA GLU A 151 -13.68 -10.57 -51.92
C GLU A 151 -15.09 -10.00 -51.62
N GLY A 152 -15.14 -8.74 -51.14
CA GLY A 152 -16.40 -8.06 -50.81
C GLY A 152 -17.02 -8.42 -49.45
N LYS A 153 -16.41 -9.34 -48.69
CA LYS A 153 -16.79 -9.68 -47.31
C LYS A 153 -15.94 -8.93 -46.29
N ARG A 154 -16.54 -8.48 -45.19
CA ARG A 154 -15.86 -7.79 -44.08
C ARG A 154 -15.51 -8.79 -42.99
N PHE A 155 -14.29 -8.70 -42.47
CA PHE A 155 -13.79 -9.53 -41.39
C PHE A 155 -13.18 -8.65 -40.30
N LEU A 156 -13.41 -9.03 -39.04
CA LEU A 156 -12.67 -8.52 -37.90
C LEU A 156 -11.59 -9.54 -37.56
N ALA A 157 -10.34 -9.15 -37.75
CA ALA A 157 -9.18 -9.95 -37.37
C ALA A 157 -8.53 -9.38 -36.11
N ARG A 158 -8.03 -10.24 -35.24
CA ARG A 158 -7.21 -9.83 -34.10
C ARG A 158 -5.74 -10.02 -34.44
N THR A 159 -4.87 -9.11 -34.04
CA THR A 159 -3.41 -9.33 -34.12
C THR A 159 -2.97 -10.55 -33.31
N GLU A 160 -1.83 -11.16 -33.62
CA GLU A 160 -1.33 -12.28 -32.81
C GLU A 160 -1.13 -11.85 -31.34
N MET A 161 -1.47 -12.72 -30.39
CA MET A 161 -1.13 -12.45 -28.99
C MET A 161 0.34 -12.74 -28.80
N MET A 162 1.13 -11.72 -28.52
CA MET A 162 2.49 -11.90 -28.05
C MET A 162 2.48 -12.14 -26.53
N ASN A 163 3.45 -12.95 -26.08
CA ASN A 163 3.89 -13.05 -24.69
C ASN A 163 2.75 -13.28 -23.67
N ASN A 164 2.60 -12.34 -22.74
CA ASN A 164 1.90 -12.51 -21.47
C ASN A 164 0.42 -12.24 -21.62
N ALA A 165 -0.02 -11.62 -22.73
CA ALA A 165 -1.41 -11.24 -22.94
C ALA A 165 -2.38 -12.42 -22.75
N TYR A 166 -1.95 -13.63 -23.16
CA TYR A 166 -2.70 -14.88 -22.96
C TYR A 166 -2.91 -15.23 -21.48
N ASP A 167 -1.94 -14.94 -20.61
CA ASP A 167 -2.04 -15.20 -19.17
C ASP A 167 -3.14 -14.36 -18.51
N ALA A 168 -3.47 -13.15 -18.99
CA ALA A 168 -4.66 -12.42 -18.49
C ALA A 168 -5.93 -13.19 -18.80
N PHE A 169 -6.12 -13.57 -20.06
CA PHE A 169 -7.33 -14.29 -20.46
C PHE A 169 -7.46 -15.59 -19.68
N LYS A 170 -6.36 -16.33 -19.51
CA LYS A 170 -6.29 -17.53 -18.68
C LYS A 170 -6.62 -17.26 -17.21
N ALA A 171 -6.00 -16.26 -16.58
CA ALA A 171 -6.21 -15.89 -15.17
C ALA A 171 -7.63 -15.39 -14.90
N LEU A 172 -8.20 -14.65 -15.86
CA LEU A 172 -9.57 -14.15 -15.81
C LEU A 172 -10.60 -15.21 -16.20
N LYS A 173 -10.17 -16.33 -16.80
CA LYS A 173 -11.02 -17.38 -17.36
C LYS A 173 -11.97 -16.85 -18.44
N ILE A 174 -11.47 -15.95 -19.28
CA ILE A 174 -12.19 -15.31 -20.37
C ILE A 174 -11.65 -15.84 -21.69
N ARG A 175 -12.54 -16.08 -22.66
CA ARG A 175 -12.12 -16.46 -24.02
C ARG A 175 -11.45 -15.26 -24.70
N PRO A 176 -10.24 -15.41 -25.27
CA PRO A 176 -9.65 -14.36 -26.08
C PRO A 176 -10.53 -14.06 -27.30
N PRO A 177 -10.50 -12.84 -27.85
CA PRO A 177 -11.25 -12.56 -29.06
C PRO A 177 -10.74 -13.41 -30.23
N ASP A 178 -11.66 -13.79 -31.12
CA ASP A 178 -11.37 -14.67 -32.24
C ASP A 178 -10.29 -14.08 -33.16
N LEU A 179 -9.44 -14.94 -33.73
CA LEU A 179 -8.39 -14.50 -34.64
C LEU A 179 -8.97 -13.87 -35.91
N LEU A 180 -10.07 -14.43 -36.40
CA LEU A 180 -10.80 -13.95 -37.56
C LEU A 180 -12.30 -14.21 -37.36
N LYS A 181 -13.12 -13.19 -37.60
CA LYS A 181 -14.58 -13.28 -37.52
C LYS A 181 -15.21 -12.50 -38.66
N GLU A 182 -16.05 -13.14 -39.46
CA GLU A 182 -16.85 -12.43 -40.48
C GLU A 182 -17.85 -11.51 -39.79
N ILE A 183 -17.97 -10.27 -40.26
CA ILE A 183 -18.88 -9.27 -39.72
C ILE A 183 -19.95 -8.98 -40.77
N ALA A 184 -21.22 -9.07 -40.35
CA ALA A 184 -22.33 -8.60 -41.16
C ALA A 184 -22.38 -7.06 -41.16
N TYR A 185 -22.93 -6.49 -42.23
CA TYR A 185 -23.23 -5.06 -42.34
C TYR A 185 -24.21 -4.57 -41.27
#